data_AF-A0AA88LE95-F1
#
_entry.id   AF-A0AA88LE95-F1
#
_cell.length_a   1.000
_cell.length_b   1.000
_cell.length_c   1.000
_cell.angle_alpha   90.00
_cell.angle_beta   90.00
_cell.angle_gamma   90.00
#
_symmetry.space_group_name_H-M   'P 1'
#
loop_
_entity.id
_entity.type
_entity.pdbx_description
1 polymer ?
#
loop_
_entity_poly.entity_id
_entity_poly.type
_entity_poly.pdbx_seq_one_letter_code
_entity_poly.pdbx_strand_id
1 'polypeptide(L)'
;MASSTSGTSVAVFTCLWIFVLTEDQQQITAKTGENVTLQCLDPRGGDIELLEWTRRDLNVFVWRHGNMCEDDQHESFKNRVELKDPQMKNGNFSVILKNVTINDTGTYECRVRYSNTQPPPQSICNITLTVIDSGGGAGHTDDGGDMDGRVGLIVGLSLCLVLLIIIVIYYLIYRKYNVPPEDAAD
;
A
#
# COMPACT_ATOMS: atom_id res chain seq x y z
N MET A 1 -17.54 42.31 -7.60
CA MET A 1 -17.31 41.28 -6.58
C MET A 1 -16.53 40.15 -7.24
N ALA A 2 -15.22 40.13 -7.07
CA ALA A 2 -14.39 38.98 -7.46
C ALA A 2 -13.92 38.36 -6.14
N SER A 3 -14.49 37.22 -5.79
CA SER A 3 -14.07 36.42 -4.66
C SER A 3 -12.70 35.83 -4.97
N SER A 4 -11.66 36.48 -4.44
CA SER A 4 -10.29 35.99 -4.50
C SER A 4 -10.15 34.85 -3.49
N THR A 5 -10.42 33.61 -3.93
CA THR A 5 -10.16 32.42 -3.12
C THR A 5 -8.65 32.27 -2.96
N SER A 6 -8.19 32.32 -1.71
CA SER A 6 -6.78 32.24 -1.35
C SER A 6 -6.17 30.92 -1.85
N GLY A 7 -5.16 31.02 -2.72
CA GLY A 7 -4.41 29.88 -3.26
C GLY A 7 -3.71 29.03 -2.19
N THR A 8 -3.63 29.52 -0.95
CA THR A 8 -3.14 28.79 0.22
C THR A 8 -4.13 27.75 0.74
N SER A 9 -5.43 27.95 0.57
CA SER A 9 -6.46 26.98 0.95
C SER A 9 -6.42 25.77 0.02
N VAL A 10 -6.34 26.01 -1.30
CA VAL A 10 -6.34 24.96 -2.32
C VAL A 10 -5.12 24.04 -2.21
N ALA A 11 -3.94 24.56 -1.89
CA ALA A 11 -2.71 23.77 -1.78
C ALA A 11 -2.73 22.76 -0.59
N VAL A 12 -3.33 23.13 0.54
CA VAL A 12 -3.41 22.24 1.72
C VAL A 12 -4.46 21.16 1.52
N PHE A 13 -5.61 21.51 0.93
CA PHE A 13 -6.63 20.51 0.56
C PHE A 13 -6.11 19.55 -0.50
N THR A 14 -5.33 20.00 -1.49
CA THR A 14 -4.77 19.11 -2.52
C THR A 14 -3.72 18.15 -1.97
N CYS A 15 -2.82 18.57 -1.08
CA CYS A 15 -1.90 17.63 -0.41
C CYS A 15 -2.63 16.60 0.45
N LEU A 16 -3.66 16.98 1.21
CA LEU A 16 -4.45 16.05 2.02
C LEU A 16 -5.22 15.04 1.14
N TRP A 17 -5.74 15.49 -0.02
CA TRP A 17 -6.41 14.64 -1.00
C TRP A 17 -5.46 13.70 -1.77
N ILE A 18 -4.20 14.13 -2.03
CA ILE A 18 -3.19 13.28 -2.66
C ILE A 18 -2.80 12.11 -1.74
N PHE A 19 -2.73 12.32 -0.41
CA PHE A 19 -2.51 11.21 0.53
C PHE A 19 -3.67 10.19 0.56
N VAL A 20 -4.92 10.63 0.33
CA VAL A 20 -6.11 9.77 0.35
C VAL A 20 -6.24 8.88 -0.91
N LEU A 21 -5.54 9.21 -2.01
CA LEU A 21 -5.66 8.52 -3.30
C LEU A 21 -4.53 7.53 -3.60
N THR A 22 -3.67 7.21 -2.64
CA THR A 22 -2.68 6.15 -2.85
C THR A 22 -3.35 4.79 -2.71
N GLU A 23 -3.66 4.18 -3.86
CA GLU A 23 -3.98 2.76 -3.97
C GLU A 23 -2.78 1.97 -3.43
N ASP A 24 -2.96 1.27 -2.30
CA ASP A 24 -1.88 0.55 -1.60
C ASP A 24 -1.43 -0.65 -2.43
N GLN A 25 -0.61 -0.39 -3.44
CA GLN A 25 0.08 -1.41 -4.22
C GLN A 25 1.15 -2.03 -3.32
N GLN A 26 0.81 -3.14 -2.66
CA GLN A 26 1.75 -3.83 -1.78
C GLN A 26 2.93 -4.38 -2.59
N GLN A 27 4.15 -4.01 -2.23
CA GLN A 27 5.37 -4.50 -2.88
C GLN A 27 6.13 -5.45 -1.95
N ILE A 28 6.53 -6.60 -2.49
CA ILE A 28 7.31 -7.63 -1.78
C ILE A 28 8.56 -7.95 -2.58
N THR A 29 9.71 -7.99 -1.90
CA THR A 29 10.97 -8.46 -2.48
C THR A 29 11.39 -9.75 -1.78
N ALA A 30 11.74 -10.77 -2.56
CA ALA A 30 12.18 -12.07 -2.04
C ALA A 30 13.41 -12.56 -2.79
N LYS A 31 14.21 -13.40 -2.16
CA LYS A 31 15.33 -14.08 -2.81
C LYS A 31 14.84 -15.37 -3.47
N THR A 32 15.53 -15.74 -4.54
CA THR A 32 15.32 -17.05 -5.19
C THR A 32 15.47 -18.16 -4.15
N GLY A 33 14.50 -19.09 -4.12
CA GLY A 33 14.43 -20.19 -3.15
C GLY A 33 13.57 -19.94 -1.92
N GLU A 34 13.18 -18.68 -1.64
CA GLU A 34 12.36 -18.36 -0.47
C GLU A 34 10.89 -18.74 -0.65
N ASN A 35 10.17 -18.86 0.47
CA ASN A 35 8.72 -18.95 0.47
C ASN A 35 8.15 -17.56 0.77
N VAL A 36 7.23 -17.10 -0.07
CA VAL A 36 6.63 -15.77 0.03
C VAL A 36 5.17 -15.90 0.42
N THR A 37 4.74 -15.08 1.38
CA THR A 37 3.31 -14.91 1.67
C THR A 37 2.78 -13.72 0.88
N LEU A 38 1.82 -13.98 -0.02
CA LEU A 38 1.01 -12.95 -0.66
C LEU A 38 -0.16 -12.66 0.28
N GLN A 39 -0.05 -11.58 1.04
CA GLN A 39 -1.00 -11.27 2.11
C GLN A 39 -2.24 -10.56 1.57
N CYS A 40 -3.42 -11.13 1.81
CA CYS A 40 -4.68 -10.49 1.42
C CYS A 40 -5.74 -10.73 2.50
N LEU A 41 -6.34 -9.65 2.96
CA LEU A 41 -7.37 -9.65 4.00
C LEU A 41 -8.58 -8.88 3.48
N ASP A 42 -9.77 -9.47 3.61
CA ASP A 42 -11.03 -8.81 3.31
C ASP A 42 -11.94 -8.81 4.55
N PRO A 43 -12.11 -7.66 5.23
CA PRO A 43 -12.89 -7.60 6.45
C PRO A 43 -14.40 -7.75 6.23
N ARG A 44 -14.88 -7.76 4.97
CA ARG A 44 -16.32 -7.85 4.66
C ARG A 44 -16.93 -9.17 5.13
N GLY A 45 -16.15 -10.25 5.04
CA GLY A 45 -16.59 -11.60 5.40
C GLY A 45 -17.76 -12.12 4.55
N GLY A 46 -18.21 -13.34 4.85
CA GLY A 46 -19.30 -14.02 4.16
C GLY A 46 -18.88 -15.37 3.57
N ASP A 47 -19.87 -16.10 3.06
CA ASP A 47 -19.65 -17.43 2.46
C ASP A 47 -19.03 -17.28 1.08
N ILE A 48 -17.77 -17.69 0.95
CA ILE A 48 -16.99 -17.59 -0.28
C ILE A 48 -17.46 -18.68 -1.24
N GLU A 49 -17.77 -18.28 -2.47
CA GLU A 49 -18.07 -19.20 -3.58
C GLU A 49 -16.81 -19.48 -4.42
N LEU A 50 -15.99 -18.44 -4.61
CA LEU A 50 -14.79 -18.46 -5.45
C LEU A 50 -13.70 -17.57 -4.85
N LEU A 51 -12.47 -18.10 -4.79
CA LEU A 51 -11.25 -17.34 -4.52
C LEU A 51 -10.25 -17.65 -5.65
N GLU A 52 -9.78 -16.60 -6.31
CA GLU A 52 -8.82 -16.67 -7.40
C GLU A 52 -7.61 -15.79 -7.08
N TRP A 53 -6.42 -16.36 -7.20
CA TRP A 53 -5.20 -15.59 -7.38
C TRP A 53 -4.75 -15.71 -8.83
N THR A 54 -4.46 -14.58 -9.46
CA THR A 54 -4.02 -14.53 -10.86
C THR A 54 -2.75 -13.71 -11.03
N ARG A 55 -1.94 -14.03 -12.04
CA ARG A 55 -0.75 -13.26 -12.43
C ARG A 55 -0.63 -13.23 -13.95
N ARG A 56 -0.81 -12.06 -14.59
CA ARG A 56 -0.83 -11.93 -16.06
C ARG A 56 -1.74 -12.98 -16.71
N ASP A 57 -2.97 -13.10 -16.21
CA ASP A 57 -3.97 -14.09 -16.64
C ASP A 57 -3.59 -15.56 -16.42
N LEU A 58 -2.49 -15.85 -15.70
CA LEU A 58 -2.17 -17.19 -15.21
C LEU A 58 -2.87 -17.42 -13.88
N ASN A 59 -3.62 -18.51 -13.78
CA ASN A 59 -4.22 -18.95 -12.52
C ASN A 59 -3.13 -19.45 -11.58
N VAL A 60 -2.91 -18.69 -10.51
CA VAL A 60 -1.91 -18.99 -9.46
C VAL A 60 -2.52 -19.91 -8.41
N PHE A 61 -3.77 -19.68 -8.03
CA PHE A 61 -4.52 -20.49 -7.08
C PHE A 61 -6.01 -20.30 -7.36
N VAL A 62 -6.76 -21.40 -7.35
CA VAL A 62 -8.22 -21.38 -7.53
C VAL A 62 -8.85 -22.26 -6.46
N TRP A 63 -9.80 -21.68 -5.73
CA TRP A 63 -10.65 -22.40 -4.80
C TRP A 63 -12.11 -22.11 -5.13
N ARG A 64 -12.93 -23.15 -5.19
CA ARG A 64 -14.34 -23.07 -5.58
C ARG A 64 -15.18 -24.07 -4.81
N HIS A 65 -16.33 -23.65 -4.29
CA HIS A 65 -17.31 -24.52 -3.62
C HIS A 65 -16.69 -25.48 -2.59
N GLY A 66 -15.81 -24.99 -1.71
CA GLY A 66 -15.22 -25.81 -0.65
C GLY A 66 -13.89 -26.48 -0.99
N ASN A 67 -13.48 -26.51 -2.27
CA ASN A 67 -12.35 -27.32 -2.73
C ASN A 67 -11.34 -26.51 -3.55
N MET A 68 -10.06 -26.90 -3.47
CA MET A 68 -9.01 -26.39 -4.34
C MET A 68 -9.15 -27.03 -5.73
N CYS A 69 -9.08 -26.21 -6.78
CA CYS A 69 -9.20 -26.64 -8.17
C CYS A 69 -7.81 -26.72 -8.80
N GLU A 70 -7.09 -27.82 -8.55
CA GLU A 70 -5.72 -28.02 -9.07
C GLU A 70 -5.64 -28.03 -10.60
N ASP A 71 -6.68 -28.53 -11.27
CA ASP A 71 -6.74 -28.58 -12.74
C ASP A 71 -6.83 -27.20 -13.38
N ASP A 72 -7.38 -26.21 -12.66
CA ASP A 72 -7.48 -24.83 -13.12
C ASP A 72 -6.19 -24.04 -12.90
N GLN A 73 -5.22 -24.59 -12.16
CA GLN A 73 -3.96 -23.95 -11.82
C GLN A 73 -2.94 -24.07 -12.95
N HIS A 74 -2.25 -22.97 -13.27
CA HIS A 74 -1.17 -23.00 -14.25
C HIS A 74 0.00 -23.87 -13.76
N GLU A 75 0.58 -24.66 -14.67
CA GLU A 75 1.61 -25.68 -14.37
C GLU A 75 2.78 -25.16 -13.53
N SER A 76 3.20 -23.90 -13.73
CA SER A 76 4.31 -23.31 -12.96
C SER A 76 4.04 -23.16 -11.45
N PHE A 77 2.77 -23.21 -11.03
CA PHE A 77 2.35 -23.01 -9.64
C PHE A 77 1.88 -24.28 -8.94
N LYS A 78 1.69 -25.38 -9.68
CA LYS A 78 1.27 -26.67 -9.11
C LYS A 78 2.24 -27.12 -8.03
N ASN A 79 1.69 -27.61 -6.92
CA ASN A 79 2.43 -28.03 -5.73
C ASN A 79 3.28 -26.94 -5.04
N ARG A 80 3.16 -25.68 -5.47
CA ARG A 80 3.93 -24.56 -4.93
C ARG A 80 3.08 -23.52 -4.21
N VAL A 81 1.76 -23.56 -4.34
CA VAL A 81 0.87 -22.57 -3.73
C VAL A 81 -0.11 -23.25 -2.78
N GLU A 82 -0.25 -22.69 -1.58
CA GLU A 82 -1.21 -23.15 -0.57
C GLU A 82 -1.83 -21.96 0.17
N LEU A 83 -3.01 -22.14 0.76
CA LEU A 83 -3.60 -21.13 1.64
C LEU A 83 -2.79 -21.01 2.93
N LYS A 84 -2.54 -19.77 3.36
CA LYS A 84 -1.92 -19.50 4.66
C LYS A 84 -2.83 -19.93 5.82
N ASP A 85 -4.13 -19.72 5.65
CA ASP A 85 -5.17 -20.24 6.54
C ASP A 85 -6.17 -21.05 5.71
N PRO A 86 -6.12 -22.40 5.77
CA PRO A 86 -7.06 -23.26 5.04
C PRO A 86 -8.53 -23.03 5.37
N GLN A 87 -8.82 -22.44 6.54
CA GLN A 87 -10.18 -22.10 6.97
C GLN A 87 -10.60 -20.71 6.50
N MET A 88 -9.67 -19.91 5.92
CA MET A 88 -9.89 -18.53 5.48
C MET A 88 -10.60 -17.66 6.52
N LYS A 89 -10.27 -17.85 7.80
CA LYS A 89 -10.97 -17.17 8.91
C LYS A 89 -10.75 -15.68 8.83
N ASN A 90 -11.78 -14.91 9.19
CA ASN A 90 -11.74 -13.45 9.21
C ASN A 90 -11.36 -12.84 7.86
N GLY A 91 -11.71 -13.52 6.75
CA GLY A 91 -11.41 -13.05 5.40
C GLY A 91 -9.92 -13.11 5.04
N ASN A 92 -9.17 -14.04 5.64
CA ASN A 92 -7.75 -14.22 5.30
C ASN A 92 -7.60 -15.07 4.04
N PHE A 93 -7.38 -14.40 2.91
CA PHE A 93 -7.20 -15.02 1.60
C PHE A 93 -5.74 -15.11 1.18
N SER A 94 -4.83 -14.96 2.15
CA SER A 94 -3.40 -15.00 1.90
C SER A 94 -2.96 -16.37 1.42
N VAL A 95 -2.07 -16.42 0.42
CA VAL A 95 -1.45 -17.65 -0.06
C VAL A 95 0.06 -17.63 0.20
N ILE A 96 0.64 -18.81 0.35
CA ILE A 96 2.09 -19.03 0.44
C ILE A 96 2.54 -19.59 -0.91
N LEU A 97 3.38 -18.85 -1.62
CA LEU A 97 4.08 -19.29 -2.82
C LEU A 97 5.48 -19.78 -2.42
N LYS A 98 5.73 -21.07 -2.61
CA LYS A 98 6.96 -21.76 -2.19
C LYS A 98 8.06 -21.67 -3.24
N ASN A 99 9.31 -21.68 -2.79
CA ASN A 99 10.51 -21.80 -3.62
C ASN A 99 10.51 -20.85 -4.84
N VAL A 100 10.36 -19.55 -4.57
CA VAL A 100 10.21 -18.52 -5.63
C VAL A 100 11.43 -18.46 -6.55
N THR A 101 11.18 -18.14 -7.81
CA THR A 101 12.19 -17.98 -8.87
C THR A 101 12.06 -16.63 -9.55
N ILE A 102 13.03 -16.21 -10.36
CA ILE A 102 12.96 -14.94 -11.13
C ILE A 102 11.68 -14.89 -11.99
N ASN A 103 11.25 -16.04 -12.53
CA ASN A 103 10.02 -16.18 -13.32
C ASN A 103 8.74 -15.94 -12.50
N ASP A 104 8.86 -15.89 -11.17
CA ASP A 104 7.77 -15.58 -10.26
C ASP A 104 7.54 -14.09 -10.06
N THR A 105 8.40 -13.24 -10.61
CA THR A 105 8.25 -11.78 -10.58
C THR A 105 7.01 -11.34 -11.36
N GLY A 106 6.18 -10.50 -10.73
CA GLY A 106 4.99 -9.93 -11.36
C GLY A 106 3.97 -9.42 -10.35
N THR A 107 2.88 -8.88 -10.88
CA THR A 107 1.73 -8.44 -10.08
C THR A 107 0.72 -9.57 -9.96
N TYR A 108 0.38 -9.88 -8.73
CA TYR A 108 -0.56 -10.91 -8.31
C TYR A 108 -1.85 -10.22 -7.85
N GLU A 109 -2.98 -10.66 -8.39
CA GLU A 109 -4.28 -10.12 -8.06
C GLU A 109 -5.11 -11.18 -7.33
N CYS A 110 -5.67 -10.82 -6.19
CA CYS A 110 -6.65 -11.61 -5.47
C CYS A 110 -8.05 -11.17 -5.85
N ARG A 111 -8.90 -12.11 -6.28
CA ARG A 111 -10.31 -11.88 -6.61
C ARG A 111 -11.19 -12.84 -5.83
N VAL A 112 -12.30 -12.32 -5.32
CA VAL A 112 -13.24 -13.10 -4.50
C VAL A 112 -14.67 -12.91 -4.97
N ARG A 113 -15.43 -13.99 -5.02
CA ARG A 113 -16.89 -13.96 -5.15
C ARG A 113 -17.51 -14.59 -3.91
N TYR A 114 -18.41 -13.85 -3.27
CA TYR A 114 -19.25 -14.35 -2.19
C TYR A 114 -20.55 -14.91 -2.77
N SER A 115 -21.14 -15.88 -2.09
CA SER A 115 -22.30 -16.66 -2.55
C SER A 115 -23.53 -15.81 -2.91
N ASN A 116 -23.64 -14.60 -2.36
CA ASN A 116 -24.73 -13.66 -2.61
C ASN A 116 -24.36 -12.49 -3.54
N THR A 117 -23.20 -12.57 -4.22
CA THR A 117 -22.72 -11.52 -5.13
C THR A 117 -22.86 -11.96 -6.59
N GLN A 118 -23.30 -11.04 -7.45
CA GLN A 118 -23.35 -11.30 -8.89
C GLN A 118 -21.94 -11.30 -9.50
N PRO A 119 -21.69 -12.10 -10.55
CA PRO A 119 -20.45 -12.00 -11.33
C PRO A 119 -20.28 -10.59 -11.93
N PRO A 120 -19.04 -10.12 -12.15
CA PRO A 120 -17.74 -10.81 -11.99
C PRO A 120 -17.24 -10.90 -10.53
N PRO A 121 -16.20 -11.70 -10.23
CA PRO A 121 -15.57 -11.68 -8.91
C PRO A 121 -14.92 -10.30 -8.65
N GLN A 122 -14.84 -9.92 -7.38
CA GLN A 122 -14.35 -8.59 -6.98
C GLN A 122 -12.85 -8.64 -6.71
N SER A 123 -12.11 -7.69 -7.26
CA SER A 123 -10.70 -7.48 -6.94
C SER A 123 -10.56 -7.01 -5.48
N ILE A 124 -9.71 -7.69 -4.71
CA ILE A 124 -9.49 -7.42 -3.28
C ILE A 124 -8.18 -6.69 -3.07
N CYS A 125 -7.11 -7.18 -3.66
CA CYS A 125 -5.78 -6.64 -3.48
C CYS A 125 -4.88 -6.97 -4.68
N ASN A 126 -3.90 -6.11 -4.93
CA ASN A 126 -2.85 -6.29 -5.92
C ASN A 126 -1.49 -6.24 -5.24
N ILE A 127 -0.67 -7.27 -5.46
CA ILE A 127 0.65 -7.40 -4.83
C ILE A 127 1.71 -7.57 -5.90
N THR A 128 2.72 -6.71 -5.90
CA THR A 128 3.87 -6.84 -6.80
C THR A 128 4.99 -7.58 -6.10
N LEU A 129 5.32 -8.77 -6.60
CA LEU A 129 6.45 -9.58 -6.15
C LEU A 129 7.66 -9.35 -7.06
N THR A 130 8.81 -9.02 -6.47
CA THR A 130 10.11 -8.96 -7.13
C THR A 130 11.02 -10.05 -6.56
N VAL A 131 11.56 -10.92 -7.42
CA VAL A 131 12.48 -11.98 -7.00
C VAL A 131 13.91 -11.66 -7.45
N ILE A 132 14.86 -11.66 -6.51
CA ILE A 132 16.29 -11.42 -6.76
C ILE A 132 17.10 -12.71 -6.68
N ASP A 133 18.18 -12.80 -7.45
CA ASP A 133 19.12 -13.93 -7.39
C ASP A 133 20.02 -13.82 -6.15
N SER A 134 20.35 -14.98 -5.56
CA SER A 134 21.27 -15.08 -4.43
C SER A 134 22.72 -15.34 -4.83
N GLY A 135 23.06 -15.56 -6.12
CA GLY A 135 24.44 -15.87 -6.50
C GLY A 135 24.84 -15.57 -7.95
N GLY A 136 25.51 -14.43 -8.14
CA GLY A 136 26.26 -14.08 -9.37
C GLY A 136 27.05 -12.78 -9.23
N GLY A 137 28.08 -12.76 -8.38
CA GLY A 137 28.98 -11.61 -8.27
C GLY A 137 30.04 -11.61 -9.39
N ALA A 138 30.00 -10.61 -10.27
CA ALA A 138 31.17 -10.11 -11.03
C ALA A 138 30.93 -8.68 -11.57
N GLY A 139 31.47 -7.70 -10.86
CA GLY A 139 32.18 -6.52 -11.40
C GLY A 139 31.45 -5.55 -12.34
N HIS A 140 30.94 -4.46 -11.78
CA HIS A 140 31.24 -3.11 -12.28
C HIS A 140 31.32 -2.14 -11.10
N THR A 141 32.53 -1.76 -10.74
CA THR A 141 32.79 -0.55 -9.97
C THR A 141 32.77 0.61 -10.96
N ASP A 142 31.71 1.40 -10.92
CA ASP A 142 31.75 2.77 -11.44
C ASP A 142 31.60 3.71 -10.25
N ASP A 143 32.75 4.28 -9.91
CA ASP A 143 33.00 5.63 -9.46
C ASP A 143 31.78 6.49 -9.06
N GLY A 144 31.84 6.91 -7.79
CA GLY A 144 31.88 8.34 -7.49
C GLY A 144 30.74 9.19 -8.03
N GLY A 145 29.57 9.03 -7.42
CA GLY A 145 28.50 10.03 -7.44
C GLY A 145 28.16 10.45 -6.02
N ASP A 146 28.95 11.36 -5.46
CA ASP A 146 28.49 12.25 -4.39
C ASP A 146 27.25 12.99 -4.89
N MET A 147 26.10 12.72 -4.26
CA MET A 147 25.00 13.68 -4.19
C MET A 147 24.37 13.57 -2.80
N ASP A 148 24.83 14.45 -1.93
CA ASP A 148 24.17 14.89 -0.71
C ASP A 148 22.70 15.28 -0.99
N GLY A 149 21.81 14.29 -0.94
CA GLY A 149 20.37 14.45 -1.06
C GLY A 149 19.67 14.76 0.27
N ARG A 150 20.40 15.16 1.32
CA ARG A 150 19.81 15.45 2.64
C ARG A 150 19.68 16.94 2.96
N VAL A 151 19.99 17.83 2.01
CA VAL A 151 19.84 19.28 2.20
C VAL A 151 18.41 19.78 1.91
N GLY A 152 17.60 19.05 1.13
CA GLY A 152 16.21 19.48 0.81
C GLY A 152 15.18 19.26 1.93
N LEU A 153 15.34 18.20 2.72
CA LEU A 153 14.39 17.83 3.79
C LEU A 153 14.64 18.61 5.09
N ILE A 154 15.91 18.93 5.38
CA ILE A 154 16.29 19.73 6.55
C ILE A 154 15.90 21.20 6.36
N VAL A 155 16.07 21.76 5.16
CA VAL A 155 15.66 23.15 4.87
C VAL A 155 14.13 23.29 4.89
N GLY A 156 13.40 22.31 4.35
CA GLY A 156 11.93 22.28 4.40
C GLY A 156 11.37 22.18 5.82
N LEU A 157 11.88 21.24 6.62
CA LEU A 157 11.48 21.08 8.04
C LEU A 157 11.86 22.31 8.87
N SER A 158 13.02 22.92 8.60
CA SER A 158 13.45 24.15 9.26
C SER A 158 12.54 25.33 8.93
N LEU A 159 12.13 25.51 7.68
CA LEU A 159 11.21 26.58 7.27
C LEU A 159 9.80 26.38 7.86
N CYS A 160 9.28 25.14 7.83
CA CYS A 160 7.99 24.82 8.44
C CYS A 160 8.00 25.08 9.95
N LEU A 161 9.06 24.67 10.67
CA LEU A 161 9.17 24.90 12.11
C LEU A 161 9.27 26.39 12.44
N VAL A 162 10.05 27.16 11.68
CA VAL A 162 10.17 28.62 11.85
C VAL A 162 8.84 29.32 11.61
N LEU A 163 8.09 28.95 10.56
CA LEU A 163 6.76 29.51 10.30
C LEU A 163 5.76 29.19 11.42
N LEU A 164 5.78 27.96 11.95
CA LEU A 164 4.92 27.58 13.09
C LEU A 164 5.25 28.42 14.33
N ILE A 165 6.53 28.66 14.63
CA ILE A 165 6.94 29.50 15.76
C ILE A 165 6.43 30.94 15.57
N ILE A 166 6.55 31.51 14.36
CA ILE A 166 6.05 32.86 14.06
C ILE A 166 4.53 32.93 14.26
N ILE A 167 3.78 31.94 13.79
CA ILE A 167 2.31 31.88 13.95
C ILE A 167 1.93 31.80 15.44
N VAL A 168 2.62 30.98 16.22
CA VAL A 168 2.37 30.86 17.68
C VAL A 168 2.67 32.19 18.37
N ILE A 169 3.80 32.84 18.07
CA ILE A 169 4.14 34.15 18.64
C ILE A 169 3.08 35.19 18.26
N TYR A 170 2.69 35.27 16.98
CA TYR A 170 1.65 36.16 16.53
C TYR A 170 0.32 35.90 17.25
N TYR A 171 -0.08 34.65 17.42
CA TYR A 171 -1.29 34.27 18.14
C TYR A 171 -1.22 34.64 19.63
N LEU A 172 -0.07 34.45 20.29
CA LEU A 172 0.13 34.84 21.68
C LEU A 172 0.07 36.36 21.86
N ILE A 173 0.66 37.11 20.92
CA ILE A 173 0.57 38.58 20.87
C ILE A 173 -0.87 38.99 20.63
N TYR A 174 -1.53 38.44 19.61
CA TYR A 174 -2.93 38.71 19.30
C TYR A 174 -3.84 38.44 20.50
N ARG A 175 -3.63 37.32 21.20
CA ARG A 175 -4.35 37.00 22.44
C ARG A 175 -4.04 38.01 23.53
N LYS A 176 -2.78 38.45 23.70
CA LYS A 176 -2.41 39.46 24.68
C LYS A 176 -3.00 40.84 24.38
N TYR A 177 -3.13 41.22 23.11
CA TYR A 177 -3.69 42.51 22.67
C TYR A 177 -5.21 42.52 22.59
N ASN A 178 -5.85 41.35 22.42
CA ASN A 178 -7.31 41.19 22.38
C ASN A 178 -7.89 40.54 23.64
N VAL A 179 -7.18 40.57 24.76
CA VAL A 179 -7.79 40.45 26.09
C VAL A 179 -8.21 41.87 26.50
N PRO A 180 -9.52 42.20 26.50
CA PRO A 180 -9.99 43.50 26.97
C PRO A 180 -9.77 43.61 28.49
N PRO A 181 -9.35 44.77 29.03
CA PRO A 181 -9.21 44.95 30.47
C PRO A 181 -10.58 44.88 31.15
N GLU A 182 -10.77 43.89 32.03
CA GLU A 182 -11.93 43.76 32.92
C GLU A 182 -11.70 44.63 34.16
N ASP A 183 -11.91 45.94 34.01
CA ASP A 183 -12.07 46.89 35.13
C ASP A 183 -13.00 48.04 34.70
N ALA A 184 -14.30 47.76 34.66
CA ALA A 184 -15.37 48.75 34.77
C ALA A 184 -16.60 48.09 35.39
N ALA A 185 -16.48 47.71 36.66
CA ALA A 185 -17.61 47.50 37.55
C ALA A 185 -17.80 48.77 38.39
N ASP A 186 -18.85 49.53 38.06
CA ASP A 186 -19.73 50.19 39.02
C ASP A 186 -21.17 49.98 38.52
#